data_AF-A0A6J7PEZ9-F1
#
_entry.id   AF-A0A6J7PEZ9-F1
#
_cell.length_a   1.000
_cell.length_b   1.000
_cell.length_c   1.000
_cell.angle_alpha   90.00
_cell.angle_beta   90.00
_cell.angle_gamma   90.00
#
_symmetry.space_group_name_H-M   'P 1'
#
loop_
_entity.id
_entity.type
_entity.pdbx_description
1 polymer ?
#
loop_
_entity_poly.entity_id
_entity_poly.type
_entity_poly.pdbx_seq_one_letter_code
_entity_poly.pdbx_strand_id
1 'polypeptide(L)' 'MKPEEFVALADEATRIGFVGVMSGPLVRSSYRAGRLHAQAVAARTPGTTL' A
#
# COMPACT_ATOMS: atom_id res chain seq x y z
N MET A 1 14.26 9.06 9.21
CA MET A 1 14.10 8.98 7.75
C MET A 1 13.47 10.25 7.24
N LYS A 2 13.96 10.71 6.09
CA LYS A 2 13.38 11.83 5.35
C LYS A 2 12.08 11.38 4.68
N PRO A 3 11.13 12.29 4.40
CA PRO A 3 9.87 11.93 3.75
C PRO A 3 10.05 11.12 2.44
N GLU A 4 11.09 11.43 1.67
CA GLU A 4 11.37 10.81 0.36
C GLU A 4 11.79 9.34 0.50
N GLU A 5 12.46 8.98 1.59
CA GLU A 5 12.89 7.60 1.85
C GLU A 5 11.68 6.69 2.10
N PHE A 6 10.62 7.22 2.73
CA PHE A 6 9.38 6.46 2.90
C PHE A 6 8.67 6.20 1.57
N VAL A 7 8.69 7.16 0.66
CA VAL A 7 8.12 7.01 -0.69
C VAL A 7 8.89 5.94 -1.47
N ALA A 8 10.22 6.01 -1.48
CA ALA A 8 11.05 5.01 -2.15
C ALA A 8 10.82 3.58 -1.63
N LEU A 9 10.62 3.42 -0.32
CA LEU A 9 10.27 2.13 0.28
C LEU A 9 8.87 1.64 -0.13
N ALA A 10 7.89 2.53 -0.25
CA ALA A 10 6.56 2.17 -0.74
C ALA A 10 6.61 1.71 -2.21
N ASP A 11 7.40 2.39 -3.04
CA ASP A 11 7.60 2.05 -4.45
C ASP A 11 8.32 0.72 -4.61
N GLU A 12 9.37 0.47 -3.83
CA GLU A 12 10.08 -0.81 -3.80
C GLU A 12 9.15 -1.96 -3.39
N ALA A 13 8.40 -1.81 -2.31
CA ALA A 13 7.44 -2.83 -1.87
C ALA A 13 6.36 -3.10 -2.94
N THR A 14 5.90 -2.06 -3.63
CA THR A 14 4.95 -2.22 -4.75
C THR A 14 5.60 -3.00 -5.90
N ARG A 15 6.86 -2.70 -6.25
CA ARG A 15 7.62 -3.44 -7.28
C ARG A 15 7.86 -4.91 -6.92
N ILE A 16 8.03 -5.22 -5.64
CA ILE A 16 8.15 -6.60 -5.13
C ILE A 16 6.81 -7.36 -5.20
N GLY A 17 5.68 -6.66 -5.37
CA GLY A 17 4.36 -7.27 -5.54
C GLY A 17 3.45 -7.19 -4.31
N PHE A 18 3.77 -6.35 -3.32
CA PHE A 18 2.81 -6.05 -2.26
C PHE A 18 1.61 -5.27 -2.82
N VAL A 19 0.43 -5.84 -2.68
CA VAL A 19 -0.84 -5.30 -3.21
C VAL A 19 -1.44 -4.14 -2.41
N GLY A 20 -0.83 -3.78 -1.28
CA GLY A 20 -1.23 -2.66 -0.45
C GLY A 20 -0.11 -2.26 0.49
N VAL A 21 0.44 -1.06 0.28
CA VAL A 21 1.59 -0.55 1.04
C VAL A 21 1.28 0.84 1.58
N MET A 22 1.63 1.09 2.84
CA MET A 22 1.73 2.43 3.41
C MET A 22 3.07 2.56 4.14
N SER A 23 3.79 3.64 3.85
CA SER A 23 5.11 3.93 4.40
C SER A 23 5.14 5.40 4.82
N GLY A 24 5.47 5.67 6.08
CA GLY A 24 5.51 7.03 6.62
C GLY A 24 5.81 7.08 8.11
N PRO A 25 6.23 8.24 8.65
CA PRO A 25 6.72 8.37 10.02
C PRO A 25 5.67 8.01 11.09
N LEU A 26 4.39 8.25 10.79
CA LEU A 26 3.27 7.98 11.69
C LEU A 26 2.53 6.67 11.39
N VAL A 27 2.95 5.92 10.37
CA VAL A 27 2.30 4.66 10.03
C VAL A 27 2.55 3.65 11.14
N ARG A 28 1.50 2.93 11.52
CA ARG A 28 1.50 1.82 12.48
C ARG A 28 0.70 0.67 11.88
N SER A 29 0.80 -0.51 12.46
CA SER A 29 0.18 -1.74 11.94
C SER A 29 -1.32 -1.61 11.64
N SER A 30 -2.07 -0.87 12.47
CA SER A 30 -3.52 -0.66 12.29
C SER A 30 -3.88 0.66 11.59
N TYR A 31 -2.92 1.53 11.31
CA TYR A 31 -3.20 2.85 10.75
C TYR A 31 -3.87 2.72 9.38
N ARG A 32 -5.11 3.21 9.26
CA ARG A 32 -5.92 3.14 8.03
C ARG A 32 -6.02 1.73 7.43
N ALA A 33 -5.97 0.69 8.26
CA ALA A 33 -5.99 -0.71 7.81
C ALA A 33 -7.22 -1.03 6.95
N GLY A 34 -8.40 -0.48 7.27
CA GLY A 34 -9.60 -0.68 6.45
C GLY A 34 -9.47 -0.11 5.03
N ARG A 35 -8.89 1.09 4.88
CA ARG A 35 -8.61 1.68 3.56
C ARG A 35 -7.57 0.87 2.80
N LEU A 36 -6.50 0.46 3.47
CA LEU A 36 -5.44 -0.35 2.87
C LEU A 36 -5.98 -1.69 2.37
N HIS A 37 -6.85 -2.33 3.17
CA HIS A 37 -7.50 -3.58 2.79
C HIS A 37 -8.40 -3.38 1.56
N ALA A 38 -9.24 -2.34 1.53
CA ALA A 38 -10.09 -2.04 0.37
C ALA A 38 -9.26 -1.82 -0.91
N GLN A 39 -8.14 -1.09 -0.82
CA GLN A 39 -7.20 -0.90 -1.93
C GLN A 39 -6.59 -2.23 -2.39
N ALA A 40 -6.16 -3.08 -1.46
CA ALA A 40 -5.57 -4.37 -1.75
C ALA A 40 -6.57 -5.40 -2.32
N VAL A 41 -7.85 -5.29 -1.98
CA VAL A 41 -8.93 -6.07 -2.61
C VAL A 41 -9.17 -5.58 -4.03
N ALA A 42 -9.30 -4.26 -4.22
CA ALA A 42 -9.49 -3.67 -5.54
C ALA A 42 -8.32 -3.99 -6.50
N ALA A 43 -7.08 -3.98 -6.00
CA ALA A 43 -5.89 -4.35 -6.79
C ALA A 43 -5.86 -5.85 -7.15
N ARG A 44 -6.51 -6.71 -6.36
CA ARG A 44 -6.59 -8.16 -6.59
C ARG A 44 -7.73 -8.59 -7.49
N THR A 45 -8.76 -7.77 -7.62
CA THR A 45 -9.90 -8.04 -8.50
C THR A 45 -9.70 -7.26 -9.81
N PRO A 46 -8.95 -7.80 -10.80
CA PRO A 46 -8.95 -7.23 -12.13
C PRO A 46 -10.39 -7.27 -12.62
N GLY A 47 -10.91 -6.10 -13.03
CA GLY A 47 -12.34 -5.86 -13.24
C GLY A 47 -13.07 -7.06 -13.83
N THR A 48 -13.96 -7.64 -13.02
CA THR A 48 -15.05 -8.47 -13.52
C THR A 48 -15.94 -7.56 -14.36
N THR A 49 -15.52 -7.38 -15.61
CA THR A 49 -16.34 -6.83 -16.68
C THR A 49 -17.34 -7.92 -16.99
N LEU A 50 -18.60 -7.68 -16.63
CA LEU A 50 -19.74 -8.42 -17.19
C LEU A 50 -19.90 -8.06 -18.66
#